data_AF-A0A2V3JNR1-F1
#
_entry.id   AF-A0A2V3JNR1-F1
#
_cell.length_a   1.000
_cell.length_b   1.000
_cell.length_c   1.000
_cell.angle_alpha   90.00
_cell.angle_beta   90.00
_cell.angle_gamma   90.00
#
_symmetry.space_group_name_H-M   'P 1'
#
loop_
_entity.id
_entity.type
_entity.pdbx_description
1 polymer ?
#
loop_
_entity_poly.entity_id
_entity_poly.type
_entity_poly.pdbx_seq_one_letter_code
_entity_poly.pdbx_strand_id
1 'polypeptide(L)'
;MRFSKQEKNMKTMRAANIIEKDVILNMDETVAAEMEFYEQILKKFRSKYGDLTEFESKIANAELPEHPNWEKSIEYRNAYEELENLKRIKGVFDWILNSLTQQKHSSESAILQKPLRT
;
A
#
# COMPACT_ATOMS: atom_id res chain seq x y z
N MET A 1 -20.24 38.85 -15.36
CA MET A 1 -18.81 38.51 -15.16
C MET A 1 -18.50 37.47 -14.07
N ARG A 2 -19.48 36.79 -13.42
CA ARG A 2 -19.21 35.78 -12.36
C ARG A 2 -18.80 34.39 -12.85
N PHE A 3 -19.12 34.02 -14.09
CA PHE A 3 -18.88 32.67 -14.63
C PHE A 3 -17.39 32.32 -14.82
N SER A 4 -16.53 33.30 -15.15
CA SER A 4 -15.10 33.07 -15.38
C SER A 4 -14.33 32.64 -14.12
N LYS A 5 -14.73 33.14 -12.93
CA LYS A 5 -14.04 32.82 -11.67
C LYS A 5 -14.40 31.43 -11.15
N GLN A 6 -15.66 31.01 -11.30
CA GLN A 6 -16.08 29.65 -10.94
C GLN A 6 -15.42 28.59 -11.84
N GLU A 7 -15.30 28.84 -13.14
CA GLU A 7 -14.66 27.91 -14.07
C GLU A 7 -13.16 27.76 -13.80
N LYS A 8 -12.46 28.86 -13.49
CA LYS A 8 -11.06 28.83 -13.05
C LYS A 8 -10.89 28.03 -11.76
N ASN A 9 -11.74 28.25 -10.76
CA ASN A 9 -11.69 27.49 -9.51
C ASN A 9 -11.92 25.99 -9.71
N MET A 10 -12.86 25.59 -10.59
CA MET A 10 -13.07 24.18 -10.91
C MET A 10 -11.88 23.55 -11.63
N LYS A 11 -11.22 24.28 -12.55
CA LYS A 11 -9.99 23.80 -13.22
C LYS A 11 -8.86 23.59 -12.22
N THR A 12 -8.67 24.52 -11.28
CA THR A 12 -7.65 24.41 -10.23
C THR A 12 -7.92 23.23 -9.29
N MET A 13 -9.17 23.04 -8.84
CA MET A 13 -9.53 21.89 -7.99
C MET A 13 -9.34 20.55 -8.72
N ARG A 14 -9.68 20.47 -10.01
CA ARG A 14 -9.43 19.26 -10.81
C ARG A 14 -7.95 18.96 -10.95
N ALA A 15 -7.12 19.97 -11.18
CA ALA A 15 -5.67 19.80 -11.27
C ALA A 15 -5.06 19.33 -9.94
N ALA A 16 -5.50 19.90 -8.81
CA ALA A 16 -5.06 19.46 -7.47
C ALA A 16 -5.42 17.99 -7.19
N ASN A 17 -6.66 17.58 -7.49
CA ASN A 17 -7.09 16.18 -7.31
C ASN A 17 -6.31 15.19 -8.20
N ILE A 18 -5.86 15.62 -9.39
CA ILE A 18 -5.02 14.78 -10.26
C ILE A 18 -3.63 14.61 -9.65
N ILE A 19 -3.02 15.71 -9.16
CA ILE A 19 -1.70 15.67 -8.50
C ILE A 19 -1.75 14.77 -7.25
N GLU A 20 -2.79 14.90 -6.43
CA GLU A 20 -2.95 14.05 -5.23
C GLU A 20 -3.08 12.56 -5.60
N LYS A 21 -3.84 12.25 -6.66
CA LYS A 21 -4.00 10.87 -7.14
C LYS A 21 -2.66 10.30 -7.65
N ASP A 22 -1.91 11.06 -8.44
CA ASP A 22 -0.63 10.59 -9.00
C ASP A 22 0.41 10.35 -7.89
N VAL A 23 0.44 11.20 -6.85
CA VAL A 23 1.29 10.98 -5.68
C VAL A 23 0.93 9.69 -4.95
N ILE A 24 -0.36 9.43 -4.74
CA ILE A 24 -0.82 8.20 -4.07
C ILE A 24 -0.46 6.97 -4.90
N LEU A 25 -0.63 7.01 -6.24
CA LEU A 25 -0.25 5.91 -7.12
C LEU A 25 1.26 5.61 -7.07
N ASN A 26 2.11 6.64 -7.06
CA ASN A 26 3.56 6.43 -6.93
C ASN A 26 3.95 5.81 -5.57
N MET A 27 3.28 6.21 -4.49
CA MET A 27 3.48 5.60 -3.17
C MET A 27 2.97 4.16 -3.13
N ASP A 28 1.86 3.87 -3.83
CA ASP A 28 1.30 2.52 -3.96
C ASP A 28 2.27 1.57 -4.66
N GLU A 29 2.88 2.01 -5.75
CA GLU A 29 3.92 1.26 -6.47
C GLU A 29 5.15 1.02 -5.60
N THR A 30 5.57 2.02 -4.82
CA THR A 30 6.70 1.89 -3.90
C THR A 30 6.42 0.85 -2.82
N VAL A 31 5.25 0.91 -2.19
CA VAL A 31 4.81 -0.06 -1.18
C VAL A 31 4.74 -1.46 -1.78
N ALA A 32 4.23 -1.61 -3.00
CA ALA A 32 4.16 -2.91 -3.67
C ALA A 32 5.56 -3.52 -3.90
N ALA A 33 6.54 -2.71 -4.33
CA ALA A 33 7.91 -3.16 -4.51
C ALA A 33 8.58 -3.56 -3.18
N GLU A 34 8.35 -2.82 -2.10
CA GLU A 34 8.85 -3.18 -0.77
C GLU A 34 8.21 -4.46 -0.24
N MET A 35 6.91 -4.65 -0.47
CA MET A 35 6.22 -5.90 -0.11
C MET A 35 6.85 -7.09 -0.83
N GLU A 36 7.10 -6.99 -2.13
CA GLU A 36 7.75 -8.05 -2.91
C GLU A 36 9.14 -8.39 -2.35
N PHE A 37 9.91 -7.39 -1.95
CA PHE A 37 11.22 -7.58 -1.33
C PHE A 37 11.13 -8.40 -0.03
N TYR A 38 10.23 -8.04 0.89
CA TYR A 38 10.06 -8.80 2.14
C TYR A 38 9.49 -10.20 1.89
N GLU A 39 8.56 -10.37 0.95
CA GLU A 39 8.08 -11.69 0.54
C GLU A 39 9.21 -12.59 0.04
N GLN A 40 10.17 -12.03 -0.72
CA GLN A 40 11.36 -12.76 -1.15
C GLN A 40 12.27 -13.15 0.02
N ILE A 41 12.46 -12.29 1.02
CA ILE A 41 13.21 -12.63 2.24
C ILE A 41 12.55 -13.82 2.94
N LEU A 42 11.25 -13.74 3.21
CA LEU A 42 10.51 -14.80 3.89
C LEU A 42 10.52 -16.11 3.09
N LYS A 43 10.40 -16.02 1.76
CA LYS A 43 10.48 -17.19 0.86
C LYS A 43 11.87 -17.83 0.90
N LYS A 44 12.94 -17.02 0.83
CA LYS A 44 14.32 -17.52 0.92
C LYS A 44 14.57 -18.21 2.25
N PHE A 45 14.14 -17.62 3.36
CA PHE A 45 14.23 -18.24 4.68
C PHE A 45 13.49 -19.57 4.70
N ARG A 46 12.20 -19.60 4.33
CA ARG A 46 11.40 -20.83 4.34
C ARG A 46 11.97 -21.93 3.46
N SER A 47 12.50 -21.58 2.29
CA SER A 47 13.12 -22.56 1.39
C SER A 47 14.39 -23.18 1.95
N LYS A 48 15.12 -22.45 2.81
CA LYS A 48 16.40 -22.89 3.37
C LYS A 48 16.26 -23.57 4.73
N TYR A 49 15.37 -23.06 5.58
CA TYR A 49 15.29 -23.44 6.99
C TYR A 49 13.97 -24.10 7.39
N GLY A 50 12.94 -24.00 6.54
CA GLY A 50 11.60 -24.50 6.84
C GLY A 50 10.75 -23.52 7.63
N ASP A 51 9.86 -24.04 8.46
CA ASP A 51 9.02 -23.23 9.35
C ASP A 51 9.86 -22.56 10.45
N LEU A 52 9.50 -21.33 10.83
CA LEU A 52 10.22 -20.57 11.86
C LEU A 52 10.19 -21.29 13.21
N THR A 53 9.04 -21.85 13.58
CA THR A 53 8.84 -22.52 14.88
C THR A 53 9.72 -23.76 14.97
N GLU A 54 9.78 -24.55 13.90
CA GLU A 54 10.66 -25.72 13.83
C GLU A 54 12.14 -25.31 13.86
N PHE A 55 12.50 -24.24 13.14
CA PHE A 55 13.85 -23.71 13.13
C PHE A 55 14.29 -23.23 14.52
N GLU A 56 13.44 -22.48 15.22
CA GLU A 56 13.70 -22.01 16.59
C GLU A 56 13.76 -23.16 17.59
N SER A 57 12.92 -24.18 17.42
CA SER A 57 12.97 -25.40 18.24
C SER A 57 14.33 -26.12 18.10
N LYS A 58 14.86 -26.23 16.88
CA LYS A 58 16.19 -26.80 16.63
C LYS A 58 17.31 -26.00 17.30
N ILE A 59 17.19 -24.67 17.36
CA ILE A 59 18.14 -23.83 18.11
C ILE A 59 18.02 -24.12 19.61
N ALA A 60 16.80 -24.14 20.15
CA ALA A 60 16.54 -24.37 21.57
C ALA A 60 17.03 -25.76 22.05
N ASN A 61 16.93 -26.77 21.18
CA ASN A 61 17.41 -28.13 21.45
C ASN A 61 18.91 -28.35 21.17
N ALA A 62 19.65 -27.28 20.84
CA ALA A 62 21.06 -27.33 20.43
C ALA A 62 21.36 -28.23 19.22
N GLU A 63 20.34 -28.51 18.38
CA GLU A 63 20.50 -29.19 17.09
C GLU A 63 21.11 -28.27 16.05
N LEU A 64 20.97 -26.95 16.24
CA LEU A 64 21.63 -25.90 15.48
C LEU A 64 22.47 -25.02 16.42
N PRO A 65 23.64 -24.54 15.96
CA PRO A 65 24.40 -23.53 16.70
C PRO A 65 23.53 -22.31 16.97
N GLU A 66 23.57 -21.75 18.17
CA GLU A 66 22.78 -20.56 18.51
C GLU A 66 23.14 -19.39 17.60
N HIS A 67 24.42 -19.02 17.53
CA HIS A 67 24.92 -18.07 16.54
C HIS A 67 25.41 -18.82 15.28
N PRO A 68 25.05 -18.39 14.06
CA PRO A 68 24.30 -17.16 13.71
C PRO A 68 22.78 -17.36 13.56
N ASN A 69 22.23 -18.49 14.02
CA ASN A 69 20.85 -18.87 13.69
C ASN A 69 19.79 -18.06 14.44
N TRP A 70 20.06 -17.57 15.66
CA TRP A 70 19.17 -16.65 16.37
C TRP A 70 18.96 -15.35 15.58
N GLU A 71 20.01 -14.82 14.94
CA GLU A 71 19.92 -13.63 14.08
C GLU A 71 19.00 -13.90 12.88
N LYS A 72 19.06 -15.10 12.31
CA LYS A 72 18.18 -15.51 11.20
C LYS A 72 16.71 -15.59 11.61
N SER A 73 16.43 -16.05 12.83
CA SER A 73 15.06 -16.01 13.37
C SER A 73 14.57 -14.56 13.50
N ILE A 74 15.40 -13.65 14.04
CA ILE A 74 15.04 -12.24 14.19
C ILE A 74 14.85 -11.55 12.83
N GLU A 75 15.76 -11.76 11.88
CA GLU A 75 15.64 -11.24 10.51
C GLU A 75 14.31 -11.66 9.87
N TYR A 76 13.89 -12.91 10.07
CA TYR A 76 12.62 -13.41 9.57
C TYR A 76 11.41 -12.74 10.25
N ARG A 77 11.42 -12.63 11.58
CA ARG A 77 10.33 -11.98 12.34
C ARG A 77 10.17 -10.53 11.94
N ASN A 78 11.27 -9.78 11.84
CA ASN A 78 11.26 -8.40 11.41
C ASN A 78 10.71 -8.27 9.98
N ALA A 79 11.17 -9.11 9.04
CA ALA A 79 10.65 -9.10 7.67
C ALA A 79 9.15 -9.41 7.59
N TYR A 80 8.64 -10.29 8.47
CA TYR A 80 7.23 -10.60 8.55
C TYR A 80 6.42 -9.42 9.09
N GLU A 81 6.89 -8.79 10.17
CA GLU A 81 6.23 -7.62 10.76
C GLU A 81 6.17 -6.43 9.79
N GLU A 82 7.28 -6.15 9.08
CA GLU A 82 7.32 -5.10 8.07
C GLU A 82 6.37 -5.40 6.90
N LEU A 83 6.31 -6.64 6.42
CA LEU A 83 5.36 -7.04 5.38
C LEU A 83 3.90 -6.83 5.83
N GLU A 84 3.57 -7.19 7.08
CA GLU A 84 2.22 -6.98 7.62
C GLU A 84 1.88 -5.49 7.77
N ASN A 85 2.86 -4.65 8.14
CA ASN A 85 2.67 -3.20 8.17
C ASN A 85 2.42 -2.63 6.78
N LEU A 86 3.20 -3.04 5.78
CA LEU A 86 3.04 -2.60 4.39
C LEU A 86 1.68 -3.01 3.81
N LYS A 87 1.18 -4.23 4.11
CA LYS A 87 -0.17 -4.65 3.71
C LYS A 87 -1.27 -3.73 4.27
N ARG A 88 -1.12 -3.25 5.51
CA ARG A 88 -2.07 -2.27 6.09
C ARG A 88 -2.00 -0.95 5.34
N ILE A 89 -0.80 -0.45 5.04
CA ILE A 89 -0.61 0.79 4.27
C ILE A 89 -1.21 0.65 2.87
N LYS A 90 -0.96 -0.46 2.18
CA LYS A 90 -1.56 -0.79 0.88
C LYS A 90 -3.08 -0.75 0.95
N GLY A 91 -3.68 -1.34 1.99
CA GLY A 91 -5.12 -1.30 2.20
C GLY A 91 -5.67 0.13 2.37
N VAL A 92 -4.92 1.02 3.01
CA VAL A 92 -5.28 2.46 3.11
C VAL A 92 -5.21 3.12 1.74
N PHE A 93 -4.17 2.89 0.95
CA PHE A 93 -4.06 3.44 -0.40
C PHE A 93 -5.19 2.95 -1.32
N ASP A 94 -5.50 1.66 -1.29
CA ASP A 94 -6.64 1.08 -2.03
C ASP A 94 -7.95 1.75 -1.63
N TRP A 95 -8.17 1.99 -0.33
CA TRP A 95 -9.35 2.69 0.17
C TRP A 95 -9.42 4.14 -0.32
N ILE A 96 -8.31 4.89 -0.29
CA ILE A 96 -8.26 6.27 -0.77
C ILE A 96 -8.52 6.33 -2.27
N LEU A 97 -7.84 5.49 -3.07
CA LEU A 97 -7.99 5.45 -4.52
C LEU A 97 -9.43 5.09 -4.93
N ASN A 98 -10.06 4.16 -4.23
CA ASN A 98 -11.47 3.82 -4.43
C ASN A 98 -12.42 4.97 -4.04
N SER A 99 -12.09 5.72 -2.99
CA SER A 99 -12.90 6.88 -2.57
C SER A 99 -12.83 8.01 -3.60
N LEU A 100 -11.64 8.27 -4.15
CA LEU A 100 -11.42 9.30 -5.19
C LEU A 100 -12.14 8.94 -6.51
N THR A 101 -12.23 7.67 -6.88
CA THR A 101 -12.96 7.23 -8.09
C THR A 101 -14.47 7.35 -7.92
N GLN A 102 -15.03 7.01 -6.75
CA GLN A 102 -16.46 7.15 -6.45
C GLN A 102 -16.94 8.62 -6.44
N GLN A 103 -16.10 9.54 -5.95
CA GLN A 103 -16.41 10.98 -5.96
C GLN A 103 -16.55 11.54 -7.38
N LYS A 104 -15.76 11.03 -8.34
CA LYS A 104 -15.85 11.42 -9.75
C LYS A 104 -17.19 11.01 -10.37
N HIS A 105 -17.66 9.78 -10.12
CA HIS A 105 -18.95 9.29 -10.61
C HIS A 105 -20.16 10.05 -10.03
N SER A 106 -20.10 10.42 -8.76
CA SER A 106 -21.16 11.24 -8.12
C SER A 106 -21.20 12.67 -8.67
N SER A 107 -20.04 13.23 -9.04
CA SER A 107 -19.96 14.58 -9.60
C SER A 107 -20.42 14.65 -11.06
N GLU A 108 -20.10 13.65 -11.88
CA GLU A 108 -20.52 13.59 -13.29
C GLU A 108 -22.04 13.32 -13.43
N SER A 109 -22.60 12.46 -12.58
CA SER A 109 -24.05 12.20 -12.55
C SER A 109 -24.85 13.41 -12.08
N ALA A 110 -24.34 14.20 -11.13
CA ALA A 110 -24.98 15.45 -10.68
C ALA A 110 -24.94 16.57 -11.73
N ILE A 111 -23.93 16.59 -12.61
CA ILE A 111 -23.83 17.57 -13.70
C ILE A 111 -24.84 17.25 -14.81
N LEU A 112 -25.06 15.97 -15.10
CA LEU A 112 -26.01 15.50 -16.13
C LEU A 112 -27.48 15.63 -15.73
N GLN A 113 -27.79 15.75 -14.42
CA GLN A 113 -29.16 15.92 -13.93
C GLN A 113 -29.60 17.39 -13.79
N LYS A 114 -28.76 18.38 -14.11
CA LYS A 114 -29.21 19.78 -14.12
C LYS A 114 -30.16 20.02 -15.30
N PRO A 115 -31.44 20.35 -15.08
CA PRO A 115 -32.33 20.70 -16.19
C PRO A 115 -31.80 21.96 -16.88
N LEU A 116 -31.72 21.90 -18.21
CA LEU A 116 -31.56 23.07 -19.06
C LEU A 116 -32.70 24.04 -18.74
N ARG A 117 -32.40 25.11 -18.00
CA ARG A 117 -33.34 26.23 -17.86
C ARG A 117 -33.46 26.89 -19.23
N THR A 118 -34.54 26.55 -19.93
CA THR A 118 -35.13 27.35 -21.03
C THR A 118 -35.69 28.65 -20.50
#